data_AF-A0A6I4TT88-F1
#
_entry.id   AF-A0A6I4TT88-F1
#
_cell.length_a   1.000
_cell.length_b   1.000
_cell.length_c   1.000
_cell.angle_alpha   90.00
_cell.angle_beta   90.00
_cell.angle_gamma   90.00
#
_symmetry.space_group_name_H-M   'P 1'
#
loop_
_entity.id
_entity.type
_entity.pdbx_description
1 polymer ?
#
loop_
_entity_poly.entity_id
_entity_poly.type
_entity_poly.pdbx_seq_one_letter_code
_entity_poly.pdbx_strand_id
1 'polypeptide(L)' 'MIEFIPYLLILIGWNPAAPAETMLISRSLYPDKAHCLAEGDRQLAAGPQIQGLPTDAAFRYFCVAAPSGDEAEALFEQVK' A
#
# COMPACT_ATOMS: atom_id res chain seq x y z
N MET A 1 -0.75 23.97 13.13
CA MET A 1 0.21 22.97 12.61
C MET A 1 -0.53 22.27 11.47
N ILE A 2 -0.07 22.38 10.23
CA ILE A 2 -0.78 21.70 9.12
C ILE A 2 -0.42 20.22 9.24
N GLU A 3 -1.34 19.42 9.78
CA GLU A 3 -1.26 17.97 9.71
C GLU A 3 -1.35 17.58 8.23
N PHE A 4 -0.20 17.32 7.61
CA PHE A 4 -0.17 16.54 6.39
C PHE A 4 -0.58 15.13 6.79
N ILE A 5 -1.76 14.68 6.37
CA ILE A 5 -2.16 13.28 6.50
C ILE A 5 -1.53 12.56 5.30
N PRO A 6 -0.38 11.87 5.46
CA PRO A 6 0.22 11.19 4.34
C PRO A 6 -0.68 10.04 3.90
N TYR A 7 -0.71 9.75 2.61
CA TYR A 7 -1.40 8.58 2.09
C TYR A 7 -0.44 7.40 2.02
N LEU A 8 -0.86 6.25 2.53
CA LEU A 8 -0.14 5.00 2.42
C LEU A 8 -0.56 4.28 1.14
N LEU A 9 0.40 4.11 0.23
CA LEU A 9 0.28 3.19 -0.89
C LEU A 9 0.61 1.79 -0.38
N ILE A 10 -0.33 0.87 -0.53
CA ILE A 10 -0.16 -0.55 -0.23
C ILE A 10 -0.22 -1.30 -1.56
N LEU A 11 0.88 -1.93 -1.94
CA LEU A 11 0.97 -2.79 -3.11
C LEU A 11 0.93 -4.24 -2.67
N ILE A 12 -0.02 -5.01 -3.19
CA ILE A 12 -0.15 -6.44 -2.95
C ILE A 12 0.08 -7.14 -4.27
N GLY A 13 1.02 -8.07 -4.29
CA GLY A 13 1.23 -8.96 -5.43
C GLY A 13 1.27 -10.42 -5.02
N TRP A 14 0.88 -11.30 -5.94
CA TRP A 14 0.82 -12.74 -5.71
C TRP A 14 0.91 -13.51 -7.02
N ASN A 15 1.35 -14.76 -6.98
CA ASN A 15 1.20 -15.70 -8.10
C ASN A 15 -0.25 -16.25 -8.12
N PRO A 16 -1.02 -16.08 -9.20
CA PRO A 16 -2.38 -16.62 -9.29
C PRO A 16 -2.49 -18.14 -9.13
N ALA A 17 -1.42 -18.89 -9.45
CA ALA A 17 -1.40 -20.35 -9.32
C ALA A 17 -1.21 -20.82 -7.87
N ALA A 18 -0.59 -19.98 -7.01
CA ALA A 18 -0.32 -20.29 -5.61
C ALA A 18 -0.44 -19.03 -4.73
N PRO A 19 -1.64 -18.42 -4.62
CA PRO A 19 -1.80 -17.10 -4.03
C PRO A 19 -1.47 -17.06 -2.53
N ALA A 20 -1.76 -18.14 -1.79
CA ALA A 20 -1.50 -18.22 -0.35
C ALA A 20 -0.01 -18.27 -0.01
N GLU A 21 0.83 -18.75 -0.94
CA GLU A 21 2.25 -19.02 -0.69
C GLU A 21 3.16 -17.89 -1.20
N THR A 22 2.63 -17.01 -2.04
CA THR A 22 3.41 -16.03 -2.81
C THR A 22 2.99 -14.60 -2.58
N MET A 23 2.05 -14.35 -1.66
CA MET A 23 1.58 -13.01 -1.38
C MET A 23 2.69 -12.16 -0.77
N LEU A 24 3.01 -11.05 -1.43
CA LEU A 24 3.97 -10.06 -0.98
C LEU A 24 3.32 -8.69 -0.90
N ILE A 25 3.67 -7.96 0.16
CA ILE A 25 3.13 -6.62 0.46
C ILE A 25 4.29 -5.64 0.50
N SER A 26 4.17 -4.55 -0.26
CA SER A 26 5.06 -3.39 -0.20
C SER A 26 4.26 -2.15 0.18
N ARG A 27 4.91 -1.21 0.87
CA ARG A 27 4.26 0.01 1.37
C ARG A 27 5.15 1.25 1.26
N SER A 28 4.56 2.37 0.85
CA SER A 28 5.23 3.68 0.76
C SER A 28 4.27 4.83 1.08
N LEU A 29 4.81 5.97 1.52
CA LEU A 29 4.05 7.15 1.92
C LEU A 29 4.10 8.25 0.85
N TYR A 30 2.97 8.92 0.63
CA TYR A 30 2.80 10.03 -0.29
C TYR A 30 2.16 11.23 0.40
N PRO A 31 2.42 12.46 -0.08
CA PRO A 31 1.92 13.67 0.56
C PRO A 31 0.40 13.84 0.47
N ASP A 32 -0.23 13.26 -0.55
CA ASP A 32 -1.68 13.33 -0.76
C ASP A 32 -2.19 12.11 -1.55
N LYS A 33 -3.52 12.03 -1.66
CA LYS A 33 -4.22 10.96 -2.39
C LYS A 33 -3.87 10.91 -3.87
N ALA A 34 -3.73 12.06 -4.52
CA ALA A 34 -3.51 12.13 -5.96
C ALA A 34 -2.15 11.55 -6.33
N HIS A 35 -1.10 11.89 -5.57
CA HIS A 35 0.23 11.32 -5.73
C HIS A 35 0.24 9.81 -5.45
N CYS A 36 -0.46 9.36 -4.40
CA CYS A 36 -0.57 7.93 -4.10
C CYS A 36 -1.20 7.15 -5.27
N LEU A 37 -2.33 7.64 -5.79
CA LEU A 37 -3.05 6.98 -6.89
C LEU A 37 -2.21 6.97 -8.17
N ALA A 38 -1.59 8.10 -8.51
CA ALA A 38 -0.75 8.22 -9.70
C ALA A 38 0.43 7.23 -9.66
N GLU A 39 1.06 7.06 -8.50
CA GLU A 39 2.11 6.07 -8.34
C GLU A 39 1.57 4.63 -8.41
N GLY A 40 0.44 4.35 -7.76
CA GLY A 40 -0.21 3.05 -7.83
C GLY A 40 -0.53 2.62 -9.27
N ASP A 41 -1.09 3.53 -10.07
CA ASP A 41 -1.36 3.31 -11.49
C ASP A 41 -0.08 3.09 -12.29
N ARG A 42 0.97 3.88 -12.02
CA ARG A 42 2.29 3.71 -12.65
C ARG A 42 2.88 2.32 -12.37
N GLN A 43 2.80 1.87 -11.12
CA GLN A 43 3.27 0.55 -10.69
C GLN A 43 2.45 -0.58 -11.33
N LEU A 44 1.13 -0.42 -11.39
CA LEU A 44 0.24 -1.40 -12.03
C LEU A 44 0.53 -1.53 -13.54
N ALA A 45 0.78 -0.42 -14.23
CA ALA A 45 1.08 -0.40 -15.66
C ALA A 45 2.48 -0.94 -16.00
N ALA A 46 3.47 -0.67 -15.16
CA ALA A 46 4.84 -1.15 -15.36
C ALA A 46 5.06 -2.61 -14.91
N GLY A 47 4.13 -3.17 -14.15
CA GLY A 47 4.36 -4.34 -13.32
C GLY A 47 5.14 -3.92 -12.06
N PRO A 48 4.55 -3.99 -10.86
CA PRO A 48 5.20 -3.49 -9.66
C PRO A 48 6.44 -4.33 -9.39
N GLN A 49 7.55 -3.64 -9.14
CA GLN A 49 8.83 -4.28 -8.84
C GLN A 49 8.90 -4.63 -7.36
N ILE A 50 7.93 -5.43 -6.91
CA ILE A 50 7.99 -6.05 -5.59
C ILE A 50 9.00 -7.19 -5.70
N GLN A 51 10.17 -6.96 -5.10
CA GLN A 51 11.24 -7.96 -5.07
C GLN A 51 10.72 -9.28 -4.50
N GLY A 52 10.95 -10.38 -5.22
CA GLY A 52 10.51 -11.72 -4.83
C GLY A 52 9.24 -12.22 -5.51
N LEU A 53 8.55 -11.40 -6.32
CA LEU A 53 7.43 -11.86 -7.14
C LEU A 53 7.87 -12.34 -8.53
N PRO A 54 7.27 -13.42 -9.05
CA PRO A 54 7.54 -13.90 -10.41
C PRO A 54 6.97 -12.96 -11.47
N THR A 55 7.42 -13.12 -12.71
CA THR A 55 7.03 -12.26 -13.85
C THR A 55 5.56 -12.37 -14.26
N ASP A 56 4.87 -13.42 -13.85
CA ASP A 56 3.44 -13.67 -14.08
C ASP A 56 2.55 -13.32 -12.87
N ALA A 57 3.11 -12.60 -11.90
CA ALA A 57 2.35 -12.20 -10.72
C ALA A 57 1.19 -11.26 -11.09
N ALA A 58 0.09 -11.42 -10.36
CA ALA A 58 -1.03 -10.49 -10.35
C ALA A 58 -0.82 -9.46 -9.24
N PHE A 59 -1.39 -8.27 -9.44
CA PHE A 59 -1.14 -7.14 -8.56
C PHE A 59 -2.40 -6.30 -8.35
N ARG A 60 -2.51 -5.73 -7.14
CA ARG A 60 -3.45 -4.66 -6.81
C ARG A 60 -2.80 -3.67 -5.85
N TYR A 61 -3.28 -2.45 -5.89
CA TYR A 61 -2.84 -1.41 -4.98
C TYR A 61 -4.02 -0.76 -4.26
N PHE A 62 -3.73 -0.18 -3.10
CA PHE A 62 -4.65 0.60 -2.30
C PHE A 62 -3.98 1.90 -1.87
N CYS A 63 -4.76 2.98 -1.84
CA CYS A 63 -4.35 4.27 -1.30
C CYS A 63 -5.26 4.61 -0.13
N VAL A 64 -4.71 4.51 1.08
CA VAL A 64 -5.44 4.78 2.32
C VAL A 64 -4.84 6.01 2.99
N ALA A 65 -5.68 6.82 3.64
CA ALA A 65 -5.17 7.87 4.51
C ALA A 65 -4.41 7.20 5.66
N ALA A 66 -3.19 7.66 5.96
CA ALA A 66 -2.56 7.29 7.21
C ALA A 66 -3.38 7.85 8.36
N PRO A 67 -3.52 7.12 9.48
CA PRO A 67 -4.20 7.67 10.64
C PRO A 67 -3.50 8.96 11.09
N SER A 68 -4.28 9.96 11.50
CA SER A 68 -3.73 11.11 12.22
C SER A 68 -3.10 10.65 13.54
N GLY A 69 -2.30 11.50 14.18
CA GLY A 69 -1.71 11.16 15.48
C GLY A 69 -2.77 10.73 16.50
N ASP A 70 -3.90 11.44 16.51
CA ASP A 70 -5.03 11.20 17.40
C ASP A 70 -5.79 9.89 17.04
N GLU A 71 -5.95 9.59 15.75
CA GLU A 71 -6.55 8.32 15.30
C GLU A 71 -5.66 7.12 15.64
N ALA A 72 -4.33 7.29 15.56
CA ALA A 72 -3.38 6.24 15.92
C ALA A 72 -3.46 5.94 17.43
N GLU A 73 -3.45 6.97 18.28
CA GLU A 73 -3.60 6.79 19.74
C GLU A 73 -4.94 6.13 20.09
N ALA A 74 -6.04 6.55 19.46
CA ALA A 74 -7.35 5.95 19.68
C ALA A 74 -7.41 4.47 19.27
N LEU A 75 -6.73 4.07 18.19
CA LEU A 75 -6.61 2.67 17.79
C LEU A 75 -5.77 1.86 18.78
N PHE A 76 -4.69 2.41 19.33
CA PHE A 76 -3.84 1.72 20.31
C PHE A 76 -4.57 1.47 21.65
N GLU A 77 -5.40 2.40 22.10
CA GLU A 77 -6.19 2.24 23.33
C GLU A 77 -7.32 1.20 23.18
N GLN A 78 -7.82 0.92 21.98
CA GLN A 78 -8.83 -0.12 21.74
C GLN A 78 -8.27 -1.55 21.71
N VAL A 79 -6.95 -1.71 21.61
CA VAL A 79 -6.27 -3.02 21.55
C VAL A 79 -5.73 -3.45 22.93
N LYS A 80 -5.91 -2.63 23.97
CA LYS A 80 -5.69 -3.00 25.38
C LYS A 80 -6.89 -3.74 25.96
#